data_AF-A0A167DUY8-F1
#
_entry.id   AF-A0A167DUY8-F1
#
_cell.length_a   1.000
_cell.length_b   1.000
_cell.length_c   1.000
_cell.angle_alpha   90.00
_cell.angle_beta   90.00
_cell.angle_gamma   90.00
#
_symmetry.space_group_name_H-M   'P 1'
#
loop_
_entity.id
_entity.type
_entity.pdbx_description
1 polymer ?
#
loop_
_entity_poly.entity_id
_entity_poly.type
_entity_poly.pdbx_seq_one_letter_code
_entity_poly.pdbx_strand_id
1 'polypeptide(L)'
;MRLGFKADGTGGYWGYRWRKELAEASLHIWVLNECPEEEEFYALECIESEVVYLYRSEFNQWPKFQTEIHFHESEGNHRALAREIFNGFNKEAINKAMHATSA
;
A
#
# COMPACT_ATOMS: atom_id res chain seq x y z
N MET A 1 -1.59 12.36 5.81
CA MET A 1 -0.26 13.02 5.73
C MET A 1 -0.39 14.49 6.12
N ARG A 2 0.42 15.02 7.05
CA ARG A 2 0.31 16.43 7.52
C ARG A 2 0.97 17.46 6.58
N LEU A 3 1.98 17.05 5.81
CA LEU A 3 2.74 17.94 4.91
C LEU A 3 2.61 17.56 3.42
N GLY A 4 2.18 16.34 3.10
CA GLY A 4 2.05 15.84 1.73
C GLY A 4 3.34 15.99 0.91
N PHE A 5 3.21 16.31 -0.37
CA PHE A 5 4.33 16.62 -1.27
C PHE A 5 5.14 17.87 -0.87
N LYS A 6 4.65 18.70 0.07
CA LYS A 6 5.33 19.94 0.52
C LYS A 6 6.28 19.70 1.71
N ALA A 7 6.50 18.46 2.13
CA ALA A 7 7.53 18.14 3.11
C ALA A 7 8.92 18.47 2.53
N ASP A 8 9.57 19.52 3.02
CA ASP A 8 10.94 19.91 2.68
C ASP A 8 11.96 18.75 2.84
N GLY A 9 11.73 17.88 3.82
CA GLY A 9 12.61 16.78 4.20
C GLY A 9 13.26 16.95 5.57
N THR A 10 13.08 18.08 6.27
CA THR A 10 13.75 18.32 7.56
C THR A 10 13.19 17.47 8.71
N GLY A 11 12.04 16.79 8.52
CA GLY A 11 11.54 15.82 9.49
C GLY A 11 10.49 14.84 8.95
N GLY A 12 10.29 13.75 9.71
CA GLY A 12 9.11 12.86 9.69
C GLY A 12 8.89 11.95 8.48
N TYR A 13 9.40 12.26 7.29
CA TYR A 13 8.97 11.63 6.04
C TYR A 13 10.12 11.09 5.17
N TRP A 14 11.25 10.71 5.78
CA TRP A 14 12.46 10.26 5.07
C TRP A 14 12.28 8.97 4.24
N GLY A 15 11.43 8.04 4.69
CA GLY A 15 11.22 6.75 4.02
C GLY A 15 10.41 6.81 2.71
N TYR A 16 9.62 7.87 2.50
CA TYR A 16 8.67 7.99 1.40
C TYR A 16 9.35 8.41 0.08
N ARG A 17 10.20 7.52 -0.48
CA ARG A 17 11.04 7.77 -1.68
C ARG A 17 10.25 8.31 -2.87
N TRP A 18 9.02 7.84 -3.09
CA TRP A 18 8.14 8.26 -4.18
C TRP A 18 8.01 9.79 -4.30
N ARG A 19 8.09 10.54 -3.19
CA ARG A 19 7.97 12.01 -3.18
C ARG A 19 9.07 12.73 -4.00
N LYS A 20 10.18 12.05 -4.29
CA LYS A 20 11.33 12.60 -5.03
C LYS A 20 11.31 12.22 -6.52
N GLU A 21 10.62 11.14 -6.87
CA GLU A 21 10.64 10.55 -8.21
C GLU A 21 9.30 10.70 -8.95
N LEU A 22 8.20 10.97 -8.24
CA LEU A 22 6.86 11.13 -8.82
C LEU A 22 6.37 12.57 -8.69
N ALA A 23 5.90 13.13 -9.81
CA ALA A 23 5.24 14.45 -9.87
C ALA A 23 3.73 14.39 -9.56
N GLU A 24 3.13 13.20 -9.62
CA GLU A 24 1.72 12.92 -9.38
C GLU A 24 1.57 11.62 -8.57
N ALA A 25 0.47 11.46 -7.85
CA ALA A 25 0.09 10.18 -7.23
C ALA A 25 -1.43 10.07 -7.06
N SER A 26 -1.97 8.87 -7.33
CA SER A 26 -3.32 8.49 -6.94
C SER A 26 -3.28 7.89 -5.53
N LEU A 27 -3.95 8.53 -4.57
CA LEU A 27 -4.09 8.00 -3.21
C LEU A 27 -5.42 7.26 -3.10
N HIS A 28 -5.36 5.94 -3.03
CA HIS A 28 -6.49 5.10 -2.65
C HIS A 28 -6.50 4.96 -1.11
N ILE A 29 -7.68 5.02 -0.50
CA ILE A 29 -7.87 4.92 0.94
C ILE A 29 -9.03 3.94 1.17
N TRP A 30 -8.81 2.98 2.05
CA TRP A 30 -9.85 2.12 2.61
C TRP A 30 -9.89 2.37 4.12
N VAL A 31 -11.08 2.22 4.70
CA VAL A 31 -11.34 2.39 6.13
C VAL A 31 -12.24 1.26 6.58
N LEU A 32 -12.06 0.80 7.81
CA LEU A 32 -13.09 0.05 8.50
C LEU A 32 -14.14 1.04 9.02
N ASN A 33 -15.41 0.65 9.01
CA ASN A 33 -16.50 1.50 9.51
C ASN A 33 -16.45 1.66 11.05
N GLU A 34 -15.89 0.67 11.71
CA GLU A 34 -15.65 0.60 13.15
C GLU A 34 -14.13 0.48 13.34
N CYS A 35 -13.58 1.18 14.35
CA CYS A 35 -12.16 1.06 14.65
C CYS A 35 -11.96 -0.23 15.46
N PRO A 36 -11.05 -1.14 15.05
CA PRO A 36 -10.62 -2.24 15.91
C PRO A 36 -9.99 -1.71 17.20
N GLU A 37 -9.99 -2.51 18.26
CA GLU A 37 -9.16 -2.25 19.45
C GLU A 37 -7.67 -2.45 19.12
N GLU A 38 -6.75 -1.97 19.97
CA GLU A 38 -5.30 -2.01 19.68
C GLU A 38 -4.80 -3.45 19.50
N GLU A 39 -5.34 -4.40 20.28
CA GLU A 39 -5.07 -5.84 20.16
C GLU A 39 -5.57 -6.47 18.85
N GLU A 40 -6.42 -5.79 18.08
CA GLU A 40 -6.95 -6.25 16.79
C GLU A 40 -6.24 -5.60 15.58
N PHE A 41 -5.28 -4.68 15.79
CA PHE A 41 -4.56 -4.01 14.70
C PHE A 41 -3.79 -4.97 13.78
N TYR A 42 -3.38 -6.15 14.27
CA TYR A 42 -2.75 -7.18 13.45
C TYR A 42 -3.67 -7.66 12.30
N ALA A 43 -5.00 -7.53 12.42
CA ALA A 43 -5.94 -7.85 11.34
C ALA A 43 -5.84 -6.85 10.17
N LEU A 44 -5.57 -5.57 10.46
CA LEU A 44 -5.26 -4.56 9.43
C LEU A 44 -3.92 -4.85 8.75
N GLU A 45 -2.89 -5.23 9.53
CA GLU A 45 -1.58 -5.61 9.00
C GLU A 45 -1.65 -6.90 8.16
N CYS A 46 -2.50 -7.86 8.53
CA CYS A 46 -2.84 -9.03 7.70
C CYS A 46 -3.47 -8.61 6.37
N ILE A 47 -4.40 -7.66 6.37
CA ILE A 47 -5.06 -7.18 5.15
C ILE A 47 -4.06 -6.43 4.26
N GLU A 48 -3.19 -5.56 4.81
CA GLU A 48 -2.14 -4.89 4.04
C GLU A 48 -1.15 -5.89 3.42
N SER A 49 -0.63 -6.82 4.22
CA SER A 49 0.34 -7.82 3.74
C SER A 49 -0.25 -8.76 2.69
N GLU A 50 -1.53 -9.14 2.82
CA GLU A 50 -2.26 -9.88 1.78
C GLU A 50 -2.47 -9.06 0.50
N VAL A 51 -2.84 -7.77 0.58
CA VAL A 51 -2.97 -6.91 -0.62
C VAL A 51 -1.66 -6.85 -1.41
N VAL A 52 -0.52 -6.78 -0.72
CA VAL A 52 0.80 -6.75 -1.38
C VAL A 52 1.26 -8.15 -1.81
N TYR A 53 0.83 -9.22 -1.14
CA TYR A 53 0.99 -10.60 -1.66
C TYR A 53 0.21 -10.81 -2.95
N LEU A 54 -1.02 -10.30 -3.06
CA LEU A 54 -1.81 -10.33 -4.29
C LEU A 54 -1.13 -9.54 -5.42
N TYR A 55 -0.55 -8.38 -5.12
CA TYR A 55 0.27 -7.63 -6.08
C TYR A 55 1.49 -8.43 -6.55
N ARG A 56 2.26 -9.03 -5.65
CA ARG A 56 3.40 -9.90 -6.00
C ARG A 56 2.97 -11.09 -6.86
N SER A 57 1.79 -11.64 -6.61
CA SER A 57 1.29 -12.83 -7.30
C SER A 57 0.75 -12.55 -8.71
N GLU A 58 0.04 -11.44 -8.91
CA GLU A 58 -0.48 -11.04 -10.23
C GLU A 58 0.64 -10.52 -11.16
N PHE A 59 1.62 -9.78 -10.59
CA PHE A 59 2.61 -9.03 -11.37
C PHE A 59 4.03 -9.59 -11.34
N ASN A 60 4.31 -10.62 -10.53
CA ASN A 60 5.62 -11.24 -10.35
C ASN A 60 6.75 -10.24 -9.97
N GLN A 61 6.40 -9.13 -9.33
CA GLN A 61 7.33 -8.10 -8.86
C GLN A 61 6.83 -7.41 -7.59
N TRP A 62 7.73 -6.72 -6.91
CA TRP A 62 7.38 -5.83 -5.80
C TRP A 62 7.12 -4.39 -6.30
N PRO A 63 6.29 -3.60 -5.60
CA PRO A 63 6.12 -2.18 -5.90
C PRO A 63 7.46 -1.43 -5.84
N LYS A 64 7.71 -0.52 -6.80
CA LYS A 64 8.95 0.30 -6.85
C LYS A 64 9.21 1.07 -5.55
N PHE A 65 8.14 1.47 -4.86
CA PHE A 65 8.19 2.08 -3.54
C PHE A 65 7.26 1.32 -2.60
N GLN A 66 7.80 0.88 -1.48
CA GLN A 66 7.11 0.21 -0.39
C GLN A 66 7.60 0.81 0.94
N THR A 67 6.70 0.94 1.92
CA THR A 67 7.02 1.21 3.33
C THR A 67 7.13 -0.08 4.14
N GLU A 68 7.41 0.02 5.44
CA GLU A 68 7.38 -1.13 6.34
C GLU A 68 6.01 -1.84 6.27
N ILE A 69 6.02 -3.18 6.24
CA ILE A 69 4.84 -4.05 6.25
C ILE A 69 5.17 -5.21 7.18
N HIS A 70 4.28 -5.51 8.12
CA HIS A 70 4.40 -6.66 9.01
C HIS A 70 3.58 -7.84 8.46
N PHE A 71 4.08 -9.06 8.66
CA PHE A 71 3.47 -10.29 8.12
C PHE A 71 3.11 -11.21 9.29
N HIS A 72 1.82 -11.53 9.41
CA HIS A 72 1.26 -12.47 10.39
C HIS A 72 0.52 -13.60 9.68
N GLU A 73 0.00 -14.57 10.42
CA GLU A 73 -0.85 -15.63 9.86
C GLU A 73 -2.23 -15.05 9.48
N SER A 74 -2.66 -15.25 8.22
CA SER A 74 -3.87 -14.64 7.69
C SER A 74 -5.10 -15.56 7.79
N GLU A 75 -6.25 -14.99 8.10
CA GLU A 75 -7.53 -15.68 8.10
C GLU A 75 -8.33 -15.49 6.79
N GLY A 76 -9.46 -16.19 6.66
CA GLY A 76 -10.28 -16.17 5.45
C GLY A 76 -10.91 -14.81 5.15
N ASN A 77 -11.28 -14.07 6.20
CA ASN A 77 -11.73 -12.68 6.15
C ASN A 77 -10.62 -11.73 5.64
N HIS A 78 -9.39 -11.86 6.14
CA HIS A 78 -8.26 -11.00 5.76
C HIS A 78 -7.98 -11.14 4.26
N ARG A 79 -7.93 -12.37 3.74
CA ARG A 79 -7.79 -12.67 2.30
C ARG A 79 -8.96 -12.19 1.45
N ALA A 80 -10.19 -12.25 1.96
CA ALA A 80 -11.39 -11.78 1.25
C ALA A 80 -11.38 -10.24 1.10
N LEU A 81 -11.14 -9.51 2.19
CA LEU A 81 -11.04 -8.05 2.19
C LEU A 81 -9.85 -7.56 1.35
N ALA A 82 -8.70 -8.21 1.47
CA ALA A 82 -7.54 -7.92 0.62
C ALA A 82 -7.83 -8.13 -0.86
N ARG A 83 -8.63 -9.16 -1.22
CA ARG A 83 -9.06 -9.37 -2.62
C ARG A 83 -10.03 -8.30 -3.10
N GLU A 84 -10.95 -7.82 -2.26
CA GLU A 84 -11.85 -6.71 -2.60
C GLU A 84 -11.07 -5.42 -2.84
N ILE A 85 -10.16 -5.07 -1.92
CA ILE A 85 -9.21 -3.95 -2.06
C ILE A 85 -8.42 -4.06 -3.37
N PHE A 86 -7.85 -5.24 -3.64
CA PHE A 86 -7.04 -5.49 -4.83
C PHE A 86 -7.86 -5.35 -6.13
N ASN A 87 -9.09 -5.85 -6.15
CA ASN A 87 -10.00 -5.72 -7.28
C ASN A 87 -10.45 -4.26 -7.51
N GLY A 88 -10.37 -3.40 -6.49
CA GLY A 88 -10.65 -1.96 -6.59
C GLY A 88 -9.56 -1.13 -7.27
N PHE A 89 -8.37 -1.69 -7.55
CA PHE A 89 -7.34 -1.01 -8.33
C PHE A 89 -7.65 -1.04 -9.84
N ASN A 90 -7.49 0.09 -10.53
CA ASN A 90 -7.42 0.08 -12.00
C ASN A 90 -6.11 -0.59 -12.45
N LYS A 91 -6.21 -1.67 -13.24
CA LYS A 91 -5.05 -2.38 -13.82
C LYS A 91 -4.14 -1.46 -14.65
N GLU A 92 -4.68 -0.45 -15.31
CA GLU A 92 -3.86 0.54 -16.03
C GLU A 92 -3.03 1.42 -15.09
N ALA A 93 -3.59 1.81 -13.94
CA ALA A 93 -2.87 2.59 -12.94
C ALA A 93 -1.77 1.75 -12.26
N ILE A 94 -2.04 0.47 -12.00
CA ILE A 94 -1.00 -0.48 -11.55
C ILE A 94 0.09 -0.59 -12.61
N ASN A 95 -0.25 -0.86 -13.87
CA ASN A 95 0.72 -0.99 -14.97
C ASN A 95 1.56 0.29 -15.14
N LYS A 96 0.97 1.49 -14.97
CA LYS A 96 1.73 2.75 -14.99
C LYS A 96 2.74 2.84 -13.84
N ALA A 97 2.40 2.34 -12.64
CA ALA A 97 3.33 2.24 -11.53
C ALA A 97 4.44 1.18 -11.75
N MET A 98 4.15 0.11 -12.50
CA MET A 98 5.15 -0.87 -12.94
C MET A 98 6.12 -0.31 -13.97
N HIS A 99 5.60 0.45 -14.94
CA HIS A 99 6.37 1.02 -16.04
C HIS A 99 7.01 2.39 -15.74
N ALA A 100 7.10 2.78 -14.46
CA ALA A 100 8.02 3.81 -13.94
C ALA A 100 9.48 3.30 -13.94
N THR A 101 9.86 2.71 -15.08
CA THR A 101 11.01 1.84 -15.35
C THR A 101 12.33 2.61 -15.27
N SER A 102 13.41 1.86 -15.08
CA SER A 102 14.80 2.29 -15.11
C SER A 102 15.13 3.34 -16.18
N ALA A 103 15.76 4.43 -15.73
CA ALA A 103 16.53 5.38 -16.50
C ALA A 103 17.87 5.61 -15.77
#